data_AF-A0A852GQL3-F1
#
_entry.id   AF-A0A852GQL3-F1
#
_cell.length_a   1.000
_cell.length_b   1.000
_cell.length_c   1.000
_cell.angle_alpha   90.00
_cell.angle_beta   90.00
_cell.angle_gamma   90.00
#
_symmetry.space_group_name_H-M   'P 1'
#
loop_
_entity.id
_entity.type
_entity.pdbx_description
1 polymer ?
#
loop_
_entity_poly.entity_id
_entity_poly.type
_entity_poly.pdbx_seq_one_letter_code
_entity_poly.pdbx_strand_id
1 'polypeptide(L)'
;VPNKGDHGLGNEKFKPVVPWPHVEGVEVDLESIRRKNKAKNELNHHGGGDNKQQNIMQRQYLTFKPQTFVYRDPVLRPGVLGNFEPKEPEPHGVVGGPGEEAKPYVLGPDYKESIQASIKEFGFNMVASDMISLDRSVNDLRQEECKYWHYDENLLTSSVVIVFHNEGWSTLMRTVHSVIKRTPRKYLAEIVLIDDFSNKAHLKERLDEYIKQWNGLVKVFRNERREGLIQARSIGAQKAKLGQVLVYLDAHCEVGINWYAPLIAPISKDRTTCTVPLIDVIEGHTFKIVPQGGGDEDGFARGAWDWSMLWKRVPLTKREKQSRKTKTEPYRSPAMAGGLFAIERDFFFELGLYDPGLQIWGGENFEISYKIWQCGGKLLFVPCSRVGHIYRLQGWQGNPPPVYVGSSPTLKNYVRVVEVWWDEYKDYFYASRPETKALPYGDISELKKFREDHNCKSFKWFMEEIAYDITSYYPLPPKNVDWGEV
;
A
#
# COMPACT_ATOMS: atom_id res chain seq x y z
N VAL A 1 1.78 63.72 29.07
CA VAL A 1 0.58 64.24 28.39
C VAL A 1 0.43 63.45 27.07
N PRO A 2 -0.78 62.97 26.75
CA PRO A 2 -1.08 61.56 26.41
C PRO A 2 -1.49 61.36 24.93
N ASN A 3 -1.69 60.16 24.37
CA ASN A 3 -2.85 59.25 24.49
C ASN A 3 -2.52 57.91 23.78
N LYS A 4 -2.77 56.73 24.37
CA LYS A 4 -4.02 55.94 24.42
C LYS A 4 -4.59 55.52 23.05
N GLY A 5 -4.67 54.20 22.85
CA GLY A 5 -5.35 53.53 21.74
C GLY A 5 -5.23 52.01 21.86
N ASP A 6 -5.88 51.46 22.89
CA ASP A 6 -6.08 50.03 23.13
C ASP A 6 -7.14 49.48 22.16
N HIS A 7 -6.87 48.36 21.49
CA HIS A 7 -7.87 47.38 21.03
C HIS A 7 -7.20 46.04 20.76
N GLY A 8 -7.35 45.13 21.72
CA GLY A 8 -7.00 43.73 21.58
C GLY A 8 -7.95 42.96 20.67
N LEU A 9 -7.36 42.03 19.93
CA LEU A 9 -7.92 40.80 19.36
C LEU A 9 -6.68 39.88 19.30
N GLY A 10 -6.50 38.88 20.15
CA GLY A 10 -7.40 37.76 20.39
C GLY A 10 -6.58 36.52 20.03
N ASN A 11 -6.04 35.84 21.06
CA ASN A 11 -5.36 34.55 20.97
C ASN A 11 -6.24 33.54 20.20
N GLU A 12 -5.98 33.33 18.91
CA GLU A 12 -6.49 32.14 18.22
C GLU A 12 -5.60 30.95 18.59
N LYS A 13 -5.85 30.46 19.81
CA LYS A 13 -5.51 29.08 20.17
C LYS A 13 -6.15 28.18 19.13
N PHE A 14 -5.33 27.40 18.44
CA PHE A 14 -5.74 26.24 17.66
C PHE A 14 -6.81 25.46 18.47
N LYS A 15 -8.05 25.49 18.00
CA LYS A 15 -9.07 24.56 18.50
C LYS A 15 -8.70 23.18 17.95
N PRO A 16 -8.59 22.15 18.80
CA PRO A 16 -8.44 20.78 18.31
C PRO A 16 -9.57 20.50 17.32
N VAL A 17 -9.21 19.92 16.18
CA VAL A 17 -10.14 19.35 15.21
C VAL A 17 -11.14 18.53 15.99
N VAL A 18 -12.43 18.84 15.79
CA VAL A 18 -13.57 18.22 16.48
C VAL A 18 -13.29 16.73 16.65
N PRO A 19 -13.30 16.18 17.88
CA PRO A 19 -13.29 14.74 18.07
C PRO A 19 -14.40 14.16 17.20
N TRP A 20 -14.14 13.04 16.53
CA TRP A 20 -15.24 12.26 15.94
C TRP A 20 -16.37 12.20 16.96
N PRO A 21 -17.63 12.53 16.60
CA PRO A 21 -18.73 12.37 17.54
C PRO A 21 -18.67 10.92 18.04
N HIS A 22 -18.50 10.75 19.35
CA HIS A 22 -18.81 9.47 20.00
C HIS A 22 -20.30 9.25 19.77
N VAL A 23 -20.62 8.57 18.68
CA VAL A 23 -21.91 7.91 18.54
C VAL A 23 -21.74 6.62 19.32
N GLU A 24 -22.50 6.45 20.39
CA GLU A 24 -22.61 5.16 21.08
C GLU A 24 -23.12 4.13 20.07
N GLY A 25 -22.20 3.43 19.43
CA GLY A 25 -22.49 2.36 18.49
C GLY A 25 -22.71 1.08 19.28
N VAL A 26 -23.90 0.50 19.17
CA VAL A 26 -24.12 -0.90 19.54
C VAL A 26 -23.32 -1.76 18.56
N GLU A 27 -22.51 -2.68 19.07
CA GLU A 27 -21.82 -3.70 18.27
C GLU A 27 -22.87 -4.46 17.45
N VAL A 28 -22.88 -4.25 16.13
CA VAL A 28 -23.86 -4.91 15.27
C VAL A 28 -23.22 -6.14 14.64
N ASP A 29 -23.71 -7.32 15.03
CA ASP A 29 -23.31 -8.60 14.45
C ASP A 29 -23.59 -8.60 12.94
N LEU A 30 -22.53 -8.40 12.16
CA LEU A 30 -22.54 -8.36 10.69
C LEU A 30 -22.99 -9.72 10.10
N GLU A 31 -22.80 -10.85 10.78
CA GLU A 31 -23.32 -12.15 10.33
C GLU A 31 -24.84 -12.24 10.52
N SER A 32 -25.38 -11.72 11.63
CA SER A 32 -26.83 -11.70 11.86
C SER A 32 -27.57 -10.84 10.82
N ILE A 33 -26.98 -9.71 10.41
CA ILE A 33 -27.54 -8.83 9.36
C ILE A 33 -27.48 -9.52 8.01
N ARG A 34 -26.36 -10.16 7.65
CA ARG A 34 -26.24 -10.90 6.39
C ARG A 34 -27.27 -12.03 6.30
N ARG A 35 -27.50 -12.76 7.41
CA ARG A 35 -28.54 -13.81 7.48
C ARG A 35 -29.96 -13.23 7.39
N LYS A 36 -30.23 -12.12 8.10
CA LYS A 36 -31.53 -11.42 8.04
C LYS A 36 -31.82 -10.86 6.65
N ASN A 37 -30.84 -10.28 5.98
CA ASN A 37 -31.01 -9.72 4.63
C ASN A 37 -31.21 -10.82 3.57
N LYS A 38 -30.57 -11.99 3.74
CA LYS A 38 -30.85 -13.16 2.91
C LYS A 38 -32.30 -13.64 3.08
N ALA A 39 -32.78 -13.72 4.32
CA ALA A 39 -34.17 -14.07 4.61
C ALA A 39 -35.17 -12.99 4.13
N LYS A 40 -34.81 -11.70 4.21
CA LYS A 40 -35.67 -10.59 3.77
C LYS A 40 -35.80 -10.50 2.24
N ASN A 41 -34.74 -10.84 1.51
CA ASN A 41 -34.79 -10.93 0.05
C ASN A 41 -35.62 -12.14 -0.43
N GLU A 42 -35.75 -13.19 0.38
CA GLU A 42 -36.67 -14.31 0.09
C GLU A 42 -38.14 -13.98 0.42
N LEU A 43 -38.40 -13.01 1.31
CA LEU A 43 -39.75 -12.58 1.73
C LEU A 43 -40.33 -11.39 0.95
N ASN A 44 -39.50 -10.61 0.25
CA ASN A 44 -39.94 -9.42 -0.49
C ASN A 44 -40.57 -9.71 -1.87
N HIS A 45 -40.95 -10.96 -2.16
CA HIS A 45 -41.65 -11.25 -3.41
C HIS A 45 -43.15 -10.91 -3.39
N HIS A 46 -43.75 -10.55 -2.25
CA HIS A 46 -45.17 -10.17 -2.18
C HIS A 46 -45.40 -8.93 -1.29
N GLY A 47 -45.96 -7.87 -1.89
CA GLY A 47 -46.72 -6.83 -1.18
C GLY A 47 -46.10 -5.44 -1.18
N GLY A 48 -46.54 -4.60 -2.12
CA GLY A 48 -46.32 -3.15 -2.09
C GLY A 48 -47.32 -2.43 -1.17
N GLY A 49 -46.96 -1.21 -0.75
CA GLY A 49 -47.85 -0.29 -0.02
C GLY A 49 -47.10 0.93 0.50
N ASP A 50 -47.36 2.07 -0.12
CA ASP A 50 -46.89 3.41 0.25
C ASP A 50 -47.33 3.82 1.67
N ASN A 51 -46.41 4.41 2.44
CA ASN A 51 -46.77 5.36 3.50
C ASN A 51 -45.63 6.36 3.74
N LYS A 52 -45.76 7.55 3.13
CA LYS A 52 -44.90 8.72 3.32
C LYS A 52 -45.44 9.58 4.46
N GLN A 53 -44.94 9.39 5.67
CA GLN A 53 -44.61 10.42 6.68
C GLN A 53 -44.36 9.75 8.04
N GLN A 54 -43.33 10.24 8.76
CA GLN A 54 -42.81 9.77 10.04
C GLN A 54 -41.93 8.51 10.00
N ASN A 55 -40.67 8.73 9.61
CA ASN A 55 -39.54 8.03 10.22
C ASN A 55 -38.33 8.95 10.09
N ILE A 56 -38.08 9.80 11.10
CA ILE A 56 -36.72 10.32 11.34
C ILE A 56 -35.95 9.11 11.87
N MET A 57 -35.56 8.20 10.98
CA MET A 57 -34.56 7.21 11.30
C MET A 57 -33.30 7.98 11.66
N GLN A 58 -32.88 7.95 12.92
CA GLN A 58 -31.47 8.12 13.25
C GLN A 58 -30.72 7.14 12.35
N ARG A 59 -30.10 7.65 11.29
CA ARG A 59 -29.36 6.83 10.34
C ARG A 59 -28.15 6.33 11.12
N GLN A 60 -28.24 5.09 11.61
CA GLN A 60 -27.15 4.46 12.35
C GLN A 60 -26.04 4.16 11.33
N TYR A 61 -24.92 4.86 11.47
CA TYR A 61 -23.75 4.69 10.62
C TYR A 61 -22.92 3.49 11.09
N LEU A 62 -22.29 2.80 10.14
CA LEU A 62 -21.32 1.75 10.44
C LEU A 62 -20.01 2.39 10.92
N THR A 63 -19.45 1.82 11.97
CA THR A 63 -18.16 2.25 12.54
C THR A 63 -17.19 1.09 12.58
N PHE A 64 -15.90 1.35 12.39
CA PHE A 64 -14.85 0.37 12.59
C PHE A 64 -14.76 -0.06 14.06
N LYS A 65 -14.30 -1.29 14.32
CA LYS A 65 -14.04 -1.73 15.70
C LYS A 65 -13.11 -0.75 16.44
N PRO A 66 -13.34 -0.48 17.73
CA PRO A 66 -12.49 0.41 18.50
C PRO A 66 -11.09 -0.18 18.74
N GLN A 67 -10.14 0.68 19.06
CA GLN A 67 -8.80 0.25 19.50
C GLN A 67 -8.90 -0.43 20.87
N THR A 68 -8.52 -1.71 20.93
CA THR A 68 -8.41 -2.46 22.20
C THR A 68 -6.97 -2.69 22.62
N PHE A 69 -6.04 -2.65 21.66
CA PHE A 69 -4.62 -2.88 21.90
C PHE A 69 -3.93 -1.60 22.40
N VAL A 70 -3.18 -1.71 23.49
CA VAL A 70 -2.45 -0.58 24.07
C VAL A 70 -1.00 -0.65 23.63
N TYR A 71 -0.56 0.35 22.89
CA TYR A 71 0.82 0.51 22.43
C TYR A 71 1.34 1.91 22.74
N ARG A 72 2.58 2.02 23.19
CA ARG A 72 3.22 3.31 23.49
C ARG A 72 4.03 3.77 22.28
N ASP A 73 3.95 5.07 21.98
CA ASP A 73 4.77 5.65 20.92
C ASP A 73 6.26 5.37 21.16
N PRO A 74 7.03 5.12 20.09
CA PRO A 74 8.48 4.99 20.21
C PRO A 74 9.11 6.30 20.68
N VAL A 75 10.26 6.19 21.32
CA VAL A 75 11.00 7.33 21.86
C VAL A 75 12.35 7.43 21.16
N LEU A 76 12.62 8.58 20.57
CA LEU A 76 13.94 8.91 20.03
C LEU A 76 14.91 9.21 21.17
N ARG A 77 16.03 8.48 21.24
CA ARG A 77 17.09 8.68 22.24
C ARG A 77 18.42 8.91 21.53
N PRO A 78 18.72 10.15 21.11
CA PRO A 78 19.94 10.44 20.34
C PRO A 78 21.20 9.93 21.04
N GLY A 79 22.07 9.27 20.28
CA GLY A 79 23.32 8.70 20.79
C GLY A 79 23.17 7.36 21.54
N VAL A 80 21.94 6.88 21.78
CA VAL A 80 21.69 5.55 22.36
C VAL A 80 21.07 4.66 21.29
N LEU A 81 21.83 3.67 20.84
CA LEU A 81 21.40 2.73 19.80
C LEU A 81 20.05 2.09 20.17
N GLY A 82 19.13 2.06 19.20
CA GLY A 82 17.77 1.57 19.34
C GLY A 82 17.71 0.08 19.68
N ASN A 83 16.68 -0.32 20.41
CA ASN A 83 16.50 -1.70 20.88
C ASN A 83 16.19 -2.73 19.77
N PHE A 84 15.93 -2.28 18.53
CA PHE A 84 15.74 -3.15 17.36
C PHE A 84 16.88 -3.04 16.32
N GLU A 85 17.90 -2.23 16.59
CA GLU A 85 19.07 -2.18 15.70
C GLU A 85 19.93 -3.43 15.88
N PRO A 86 20.52 -3.96 14.78
CA PRO A 86 21.54 -5.01 14.90
C PRO A 86 22.69 -4.53 15.79
N LYS A 87 23.09 -5.37 16.75
CA LYS A 87 24.22 -5.07 17.64
C LYS A 87 25.56 -5.14 16.91
N GLU A 88 25.63 -6.03 15.93
CA GLU A 88 26.79 -6.26 15.08
C GLU A 88 26.38 -6.11 13.62
N PRO A 89 27.33 -5.81 12.71
CA PRO A 89 27.06 -5.77 11.28
C PRO A 89 26.44 -7.08 10.77
N GLU A 90 25.50 -6.97 9.84
CA GLU A 90 24.89 -8.15 9.23
C GLU A 90 25.95 -8.95 8.44
N PRO A 91 26.09 -10.26 8.67
CA PRO A 91 27.04 -11.06 7.90
C PRO A 91 26.63 -11.14 6.44
N HIS A 92 27.63 -11.13 5.57
CA HIS A 92 27.47 -11.40 4.14
C HIS A 92 26.89 -12.80 3.93
N GLY A 93 26.05 -12.96 2.91
CA GLY A 93 25.55 -14.28 2.52
C GLY A 93 26.68 -15.14 1.95
N VAL A 94 27.54 -14.53 1.13
CA VAL A 94 28.82 -15.10 0.69
C VAL A 94 29.91 -14.07 0.94
N VAL A 95 30.93 -14.41 1.74
CA VAL A 95 32.02 -13.49 2.09
C VAL A 95 32.73 -13.00 0.83
N GLY A 96 32.70 -11.69 0.58
CA GLY A 96 33.25 -11.09 -0.64
C GLY A 96 32.50 -11.45 -1.93
N GLY A 97 31.28 -11.99 -1.81
CA GLY A 97 30.45 -12.41 -2.92
C GLY A 97 29.89 -11.24 -3.74
N PRO A 98 29.41 -11.52 -4.96
CA PRO A 98 28.80 -10.51 -5.81
C PRO A 98 27.53 -9.94 -5.18
N GLY A 99 27.36 -8.62 -5.30
CA GLY A 99 26.15 -7.90 -4.87
C GLY A 99 25.98 -7.71 -3.37
N GLU A 100 26.91 -8.18 -2.53
CA GLU A 100 26.93 -7.91 -1.08
C GLU A 100 27.00 -6.41 -0.79
N GLU A 101 26.41 -5.99 0.34
CA GLU A 101 26.25 -4.57 0.73
C GLU A 101 25.57 -3.73 -0.37
N ALA A 102 24.76 -4.38 -1.21
CA ALA A 102 24.16 -3.77 -2.40
C ALA A 102 25.17 -3.11 -3.36
N LYS A 103 26.41 -3.61 -3.42
CA LYS A 103 27.38 -3.16 -4.42
C LYS A 103 26.90 -3.55 -5.83
N PRO A 104 27.10 -2.71 -6.85
CA PRO A 104 26.70 -3.03 -8.21
C PRO A 104 27.48 -4.25 -8.71
N TYR A 105 26.76 -5.24 -9.26
CA TYR A 105 27.37 -6.39 -9.91
C TYR A 105 27.28 -6.24 -11.42
N VAL A 106 28.44 -5.97 -12.04
CA VAL A 106 28.55 -5.73 -13.48
C VAL A 106 29.16 -6.96 -14.14
N LEU A 107 28.42 -7.55 -15.07
CA LEU A 107 28.87 -8.70 -15.85
C LEU A 107 29.59 -8.24 -17.13
N GLY A 108 30.55 -9.07 -17.58
CA GLY A 108 31.29 -8.83 -18.80
C GLY A 108 30.48 -9.04 -20.09
N PRO A 109 31.05 -8.67 -21.25
CA PRO A 109 30.37 -8.75 -22.55
C PRO A 109 29.97 -10.17 -22.95
N ASP A 110 30.66 -11.20 -22.44
CA ASP A 110 30.37 -12.62 -22.71
C ASP A 110 28.94 -13.03 -22.28
N TYR A 111 28.36 -12.32 -21.30
CA TYR A 111 27.00 -12.58 -20.81
C TYR A 111 25.92 -11.81 -21.57
N LYS A 112 26.27 -10.96 -22.55
CA LYS A 112 25.34 -10.00 -23.18
C LYS A 112 24.07 -10.67 -23.74
N GLU A 113 24.21 -11.79 -24.45
CA GLU A 113 23.08 -12.50 -25.03
C GLU A 113 22.17 -13.12 -23.96
N SER A 114 22.76 -13.74 -22.93
CA SER A 114 22.03 -14.33 -21.80
C SER A 114 21.30 -13.26 -20.98
N ILE A 115 21.94 -12.10 -20.78
CA ILE A 115 21.34 -10.94 -20.12
C ILE A 115 20.12 -10.46 -20.94
N GLN A 116 20.28 -10.23 -22.24
CA GLN A 116 19.18 -9.78 -23.10
C GLN A 116 18.01 -10.77 -23.13
N ALA A 117 18.29 -12.07 -23.20
CA ALA A 117 17.27 -13.11 -23.13
C ALA A 117 16.50 -13.05 -21.79
N SER A 118 17.22 -12.94 -20.67
CA SER A 118 16.59 -12.84 -19.35
C SER A 118 15.77 -11.56 -19.17
N ILE A 119 16.23 -10.43 -19.68
CA ILE A 119 15.49 -9.16 -19.62
C ILE A 119 14.20 -9.26 -20.44
N LYS A 120 14.27 -9.87 -21.63
CA LYS A 120 13.08 -10.07 -22.46
C LYS A 120 12.00 -10.88 -21.74
N GLU A 121 12.42 -11.92 -21.01
CA GLU A 121 11.53 -12.83 -20.31
C GLU A 121 10.98 -12.29 -18.98
N PHE A 122 11.85 -11.74 -18.13
CA PHE A 122 11.53 -11.36 -16.75
C PHE A 122 11.45 -9.84 -16.53
N GLY A 123 12.13 -9.07 -17.38
CA GLY A 123 12.26 -7.62 -17.26
C GLY A 123 13.39 -7.15 -16.36
N PHE A 124 14.30 -8.03 -15.97
CA PHE A 124 15.52 -7.68 -15.24
C PHE A 124 16.63 -8.69 -15.57
N ASN A 125 17.86 -8.35 -15.21
CA ASN A 125 19.04 -9.16 -15.48
C ASN A 125 19.08 -10.39 -14.54
N MET A 126 18.45 -11.50 -14.94
CA MET A 126 18.45 -12.72 -14.13
C MET A 126 19.83 -13.33 -13.99
N VAL A 127 20.70 -13.18 -15.00
CA VAL A 127 22.07 -13.71 -14.94
C VAL A 127 22.83 -13.10 -13.76
N ALA A 128 22.72 -11.78 -13.57
CA ALA A 128 23.30 -11.12 -12.40
C ALA A 128 22.60 -11.55 -11.11
N SER A 129 21.27 -11.58 -11.09
CA SER A 129 20.50 -12.01 -9.91
C SER A 129 20.91 -13.41 -9.43
N ASP A 130 20.99 -14.38 -10.35
CA ASP A 130 21.24 -15.79 -10.04
C ASP A 130 22.64 -16.02 -9.42
N MET A 131 23.58 -15.09 -9.64
CA MET A 131 24.92 -15.14 -9.04
C MET A 131 25.02 -14.43 -7.69
N ILE A 132 24.09 -13.53 -7.38
CA ILE A 132 24.05 -12.82 -6.09
C ILE A 132 23.40 -13.74 -5.04
N SER A 133 23.97 -13.78 -3.83
CA SER A 133 23.45 -14.61 -2.73
C SER A 133 22.00 -14.25 -2.37
N LEU A 134 21.13 -15.25 -2.20
CA LEU A 134 19.75 -15.04 -1.70
C LEU A 134 19.73 -14.39 -0.31
N ASP A 135 20.79 -14.62 0.47
CA ASP A 135 21.00 -14.06 1.80
C ASP A 135 21.94 -12.85 1.81
N ARG A 136 22.16 -12.18 0.66
CA ARG A 136 23.09 -11.05 0.59
C ARG A 136 22.79 -9.97 1.63
N SER A 137 23.84 -9.38 2.16
CA SER A 137 23.76 -8.12 2.90
C SER A 137 23.39 -6.96 1.96
N VAL A 138 22.83 -5.89 2.53
CA VAL A 138 22.40 -4.68 1.80
C VAL A 138 23.01 -3.45 2.46
N ASN A 139 23.08 -2.34 1.73
CA ASN A 139 23.44 -1.04 2.29
C ASN A 139 22.31 -0.48 3.18
N ASP A 140 22.66 0.40 4.12
CA ASP A 140 21.68 1.11 4.95
C ASP A 140 21.42 2.52 4.37
N LEU A 141 20.22 2.72 3.80
CA LEU A 141 19.77 3.98 3.22
C LEU A 141 18.95 4.84 4.20
N ARG A 142 18.79 4.41 5.45
CA ARG A 142 18.07 5.17 6.47
C ARG A 142 18.90 6.38 6.91
N GLN A 143 18.23 7.44 7.36
CA GLN A 143 18.93 8.52 8.06
C GLN A 143 19.46 8.01 9.41
N GLU A 144 20.56 8.57 9.89
CA GLU A 144 21.20 8.14 11.13
C GLU A 144 20.27 8.18 12.35
N GLU A 145 19.38 9.19 12.41
CA GLU A 145 18.36 9.33 13.46
C GLU A 145 17.47 8.06 13.59
N CYS A 146 17.26 7.32 12.51
CA CYS A 146 16.46 6.10 12.54
C CYS A 146 17.03 5.01 13.45
N LYS A 147 18.35 5.01 13.68
CA LYS A 147 19.04 4.03 14.52
C LYS A 147 18.88 4.30 16.01
N TYR A 148 18.26 5.41 16.41
CA TYR A 148 18.13 5.82 17.81
C TYR A 148 16.70 5.76 18.33
N TRP A 149 15.77 5.16 17.57
CA TRP A 149 14.41 4.95 18.05
C TRP A 149 14.32 3.71 18.94
N HIS A 150 13.68 3.90 20.09
CA HIS A 150 13.34 2.83 21.01
C HIS A 150 11.86 2.53 20.90
N TYR A 151 11.54 1.35 20.39
CA TYR A 151 10.17 0.89 20.17
C TYR A 151 9.72 0.02 21.34
N ASP A 152 8.45 0.15 21.74
CA ASP A 152 7.84 -0.83 22.63
C ASP A 152 7.82 -2.20 21.90
N GLU A 153 8.25 -3.25 22.59
CA GLU A 153 8.31 -4.61 22.03
C GLU A 153 6.94 -5.27 21.93
N ASN A 154 5.88 -4.64 22.45
CA ASN A 154 4.50 -5.07 22.28
C ASN A 154 3.97 -4.77 20.86
N LEU A 155 4.71 -5.14 19.82
CA LEU A 155 4.28 -4.97 18.43
C LEU A 155 3.28 -6.06 18.04
N LEU A 156 2.33 -5.72 17.17
CA LEU A 156 1.48 -6.72 16.51
C LEU A 156 2.31 -7.69 15.66
N THR A 157 1.86 -8.93 15.56
CA THR A 157 2.41 -9.95 14.65
C THR A 157 1.91 -9.73 13.22
N SER A 158 2.68 -10.18 12.22
CA SER A 158 2.33 -9.99 10.80
C SER A 158 2.38 -11.28 9.98
N SER A 159 1.43 -11.39 9.06
CA SER A 159 1.51 -12.29 7.91
C SER A 159 2.01 -11.49 6.71
N VAL A 160 3.15 -11.88 6.15
CA VAL A 160 3.69 -11.23 4.95
C VAL A 160 3.13 -11.93 3.71
N VAL A 161 2.41 -11.19 2.86
CA VAL A 161 1.77 -11.71 1.65
C VAL A 161 2.55 -11.26 0.42
N ILE A 162 3.00 -12.22 -0.39
CA ILE A 162 3.74 -11.98 -1.63
C ILE A 162 2.95 -12.60 -2.77
N VAL A 163 2.38 -11.76 -3.63
CA VAL A 163 1.71 -12.20 -4.86
C VAL A 163 2.76 -12.30 -5.96
N PHE A 164 2.74 -13.38 -6.72
CA PHE A 164 3.65 -13.57 -7.84
C PHE A 164 2.97 -14.18 -9.05
N HIS A 165 3.45 -13.81 -10.23
CA HIS A 165 3.09 -14.43 -11.50
C HIS A 165 4.32 -14.46 -12.40
N ASN A 166 4.80 -15.66 -12.73
CA ASN A 166 5.94 -15.86 -13.64
C ASN A 166 7.24 -15.15 -13.20
N GLU A 167 7.41 -14.98 -11.89
CA GLU A 167 8.58 -14.34 -11.28
C GLU A 167 9.87 -15.15 -11.50
N GLY A 168 11.01 -14.46 -11.54
CA GLY A 168 12.32 -15.09 -11.51
C GLY A 168 12.55 -15.86 -10.21
N TRP A 169 13.21 -17.02 -10.28
CA TRP A 169 13.46 -17.83 -9.08
C TRP A 169 14.27 -17.07 -8.02
N SER A 170 15.40 -16.51 -8.42
CA SER A 170 16.31 -15.84 -7.49
C SER A 170 15.73 -14.56 -6.91
N THR A 171 14.93 -13.80 -7.67
CA THR A 171 14.27 -12.58 -7.15
C THR A 171 13.18 -12.93 -6.14
N LEU A 172 12.27 -13.87 -6.47
CA LEU A 172 11.22 -14.33 -5.55
C LEU A 172 11.82 -14.87 -4.25
N MET A 173 12.82 -15.74 -4.35
CA MET A 173 13.44 -16.33 -3.17
C MET A 173 14.25 -15.32 -2.37
N ARG A 174 14.95 -14.37 -3.00
CA ARG A 174 15.66 -13.31 -2.28
C ARG A 174 14.72 -12.41 -1.49
N THR A 175 13.50 -12.16 -1.99
CA THR A 175 12.46 -11.50 -1.22
C THR A 175 12.10 -12.28 0.03
N VAL A 176 11.79 -13.58 -0.11
CA VAL A 176 11.47 -14.47 1.02
C VAL A 176 12.61 -14.52 2.04
N HIS A 177 13.84 -14.74 1.58
CA HIS A 177 15.04 -14.77 2.42
C HIS A 177 15.23 -13.44 3.17
N SER A 178 15.09 -12.30 2.50
CA SER A 178 15.27 -10.99 3.13
C SER A 178 14.29 -10.78 4.29
N VAL A 179 13.02 -11.18 4.13
CA VAL A 179 12.00 -11.09 5.18
C VAL A 179 12.37 -11.95 6.37
N ILE A 180 12.77 -13.21 6.14
CA ILE A 180 13.15 -14.15 7.20
C ILE A 180 14.42 -13.67 7.92
N LYS A 181 15.41 -13.15 7.17
CA LYS A 181 16.70 -12.71 7.70
C LYS A 181 16.56 -11.47 8.58
N ARG A 182 15.69 -10.51 8.22
CA ARG A 182 15.65 -9.17 8.84
C ARG A 182 14.39 -8.86 9.66
N THR A 183 13.54 -9.86 9.88
CA THR A 183 12.34 -9.71 10.74
C THR A 183 12.54 -10.50 12.04
N PRO A 184 12.37 -9.91 13.23
CA PRO A 184 12.49 -10.65 14.47
C PRO A 184 11.43 -11.78 14.53
N ARG A 185 11.89 -13.01 14.78
CA ARG A 185 11.08 -14.24 14.61
C ARG A 185 9.74 -14.22 15.34
N LYS A 186 9.67 -13.62 16.54
CA LYS A 186 8.44 -13.54 17.34
C LYS A 186 7.30 -12.76 16.68
N TYR A 187 7.60 -11.90 15.70
CA TYR A 187 6.58 -11.10 15.02
C TYR A 187 6.20 -11.61 13.64
N LEU A 188 7.00 -12.49 13.03
CA LEU A 188 6.72 -13.06 11.71
C LEU A 188 5.85 -14.31 11.86
N ALA A 189 4.53 -14.15 11.74
CA ALA A 189 3.58 -15.23 11.94
C ALA A 189 3.61 -16.26 10.80
N GLU A 190 3.69 -15.78 9.56
CA GLU A 190 3.81 -16.59 8.34
C GLU A 190 4.23 -15.73 7.14
N ILE A 191 4.76 -16.38 6.11
CA ILE A 191 4.92 -15.82 4.77
C ILE A 191 3.98 -16.58 3.83
N VAL A 192 3.07 -15.87 3.18
CA VAL A 192 2.04 -16.42 2.31
C VAL A 192 2.33 -16.01 0.87
N LEU A 193 2.79 -16.97 0.07
CA LEU A 193 3.02 -16.81 -1.35
C LEU A 193 1.73 -17.13 -2.12
N ILE A 194 1.26 -16.20 -2.94
CA ILE A 194 0.07 -16.40 -3.80
C ILE A 194 0.53 -16.51 -5.25
N ASP A 195 0.48 -17.72 -5.80
CA ASP A 195 0.74 -17.99 -7.22
C ASP A 195 -0.49 -17.62 -8.04
N ASP A 196 -0.44 -16.49 -8.74
CA ASP A 196 -1.52 -16.03 -9.61
C ASP A 196 -1.43 -16.70 -10.99
N PHE A 197 -1.52 -18.03 -11.00
CA PHE A 197 -1.56 -18.86 -12.21
C PHE A 197 -0.30 -18.77 -13.09
N SER A 198 0.88 -18.88 -12.47
CA SER A 198 2.16 -18.93 -13.19
C SER A 198 2.26 -20.17 -14.08
N ASN A 199 3.04 -20.10 -15.16
CA ASN A 199 3.31 -21.22 -16.08
C ASN A 199 4.78 -21.66 -16.09
N LYS A 200 5.70 -20.92 -15.46
CA LYS A 200 7.11 -21.31 -15.38
C LYS A 200 7.31 -22.51 -14.45
N ALA A 201 7.99 -23.55 -14.94
CA ALA A 201 8.16 -24.81 -14.24
C ALA A 201 8.83 -24.67 -12.87
N HIS A 202 9.80 -23.75 -12.72
CA HIS A 202 10.49 -23.55 -11.44
C HIS A 202 9.58 -23.03 -10.32
N LEU A 203 8.41 -22.50 -10.63
CA LEU A 203 7.43 -22.00 -9.64
C LEU A 203 6.45 -23.08 -9.17
N LYS A 204 6.57 -24.32 -9.67
CA LYS A 204 5.69 -25.44 -9.36
C LYS A 204 6.34 -26.36 -8.31
N GLU A 205 6.61 -27.61 -8.65
CA GLU A 205 7.08 -28.62 -7.70
C GLU A 205 8.41 -28.22 -7.03
N ARG A 206 9.32 -27.56 -7.77
CA ARG A 206 10.58 -27.05 -7.21
C ARG A 206 10.34 -26.05 -6.07
N LEU A 207 9.37 -25.15 -6.23
CA LEU A 207 9.03 -24.17 -5.20
C LEU A 207 8.43 -24.88 -3.98
N ASP A 208 7.50 -25.81 -4.20
CA ASP A 208 6.85 -26.57 -3.13
C ASP A 208 7.85 -27.36 -2.29
N GLU A 209 8.88 -27.93 -2.92
CA GLU A 209 9.95 -28.63 -2.21
C GLU A 209 10.88 -27.67 -1.45
N TYR A 210 11.30 -26.59 -2.10
CA TYR A 210 12.25 -25.65 -1.52
C TYR A 210 11.71 -24.96 -0.26
N ILE A 211 10.43 -24.58 -0.24
CA ILE A 211 9.85 -23.86 0.91
C ILE A 211 9.73 -24.73 2.18
N LYS A 212 9.82 -26.07 2.07
CA LYS A 212 9.74 -26.99 3.23
C LYS A 212 10.85 -26.77 4.25
N GLN A 213 11.99 -26.22 3.83
CA GLN A 213 13.13 -25.92 4.71
C GLN A 213 12.77 -24.98 5.88
N TRP A 214 11.71 -24.17 5.73
CA TRP A 214 11.23 -23.27 6.77
C TRP A 214 10.10 -23.85 7.61
N ASN A 215 9.95 -25.18 7.62
CA ASN A 215 9.08 -25.93 8.52
C ASN A 215 7.62 -25.39 8.58
N GLY A 216 7.09 -24.94 7.44
CA GLY A 216 5.71 -24.43 7.33
C GLY A 216 5.53 -22.93 7.65
N LEU A 217 6.60 -22.20 7.99
CA LEU A 217 6.57 -20.74 8.10
C LEU A 217 6.20 -20.08 6.76
N VAL A 218 6.75 -20.61 5.67
CA VAL A 218 6.46 -20.19 4.30
C VAL A 218 5.45 -21.16 3.69
N LYS A 219 4.37 -20.61 3.13
CA LYS A 219 3.28 -21.38 2.50
C LYS A 219 3.01 -20.81 1.12
N VAL A 220 2.66 -21.67 0.17
CA VAL A 220 2.22 -21.26 -1.17
C VAL A 220 0.78 -21.71 -1.41
N PHE A 221 -0.03 -20.81 -1.96
CA PHE A 221 -1.37 -21.09 -2.44
C PHE A 221 -1.45 -20.76 -3.92
N ARG A 222 -2.08 -21.65 -4.69
CA ARG A 222 -2.17 -21.54 -6.15
C ARG A 222 -3.59 -21.19 -6.55
N ASN A 223 -3.73 -20.12 -7.33
CA ASN A 223 -5.01 -19.76 -7.92
C ASN A 223 -5.32 -20.71 -9.09
N GLU A 224 -6.59 -21.08 -9.24
CA GLU A 224 -7.07 -21.96 -10.32
C GLU A 224 -7.12 -21.25 -11.69
N ARG A 225 -7.14 -19.92 -11.68
CA ARG A 225 -7.08 -19.05 -12.85
C ARG A 225 -6.26 -17.81 -12.53
N ARG A 226 -5.88 -17.06 -13.56
CA ARG A 226 -5.17 -15.79 -13.39
C ARG A 226 -6.15 -14.69 -12.95
N GLU A 227 -6.23 -14.42 -11.65
CA GLU A 227 -7.11 -13.42 -11.06
C GLU A 227 -6.58 -11.99 -11.23
N GLY A 228 -5.28 -11.85 -11.43
CA GLY A 228 -4.60 -10.56 -11.48
C GLY A 228 -4.12 -10.10 -10.10
N LEU A 229 -3.16 -9.15 -10.09
CA LEU A 229 -2.49 -8.67 -8.89
C LEU A 229 -3.49 -8.26 -7.79
N ILE A 230 -4.51 -7.50 -8.17
CA ILE A 230 -5.47 -6.89 -7.24
C ILE A 230 -6.24 -7.97 -6.49
N GLN A 231 -6.88 -8.88 -7.21
CA GLN A 231 -7.70 -9.94 -6.61
C GLN A 231 -6.84 -11.02 -5.96
N ALA A 232 -5.64 -11.30 -6.47
CA ALA A 232 -4.69 -12.18 -5.81
C ALA A 232 -4.23 -11.63 -4.45
N ARG A 233 -4.10 -10.31 -4.29
CA ARG A 233 -3.87 -9.70 -2.95
C ARG A 233 -5.05 -9.92 -2.01
N SER A 234 -6.28 -9.76 -2.49
CA SER A 234 -7.50 -10.04 -1.71
C SER A 234 -7.59 -11.51 -1.29
N ILE A 235 -7.27 -12.45 -2.18
CA ILE A 235 -7.15 -13.88 -1.87
C ILE A 235 -6.06 -14.09 -0.81
N GLY A 236 -4.93 -13.41 -0.94
CA GLY A 236 -3.85 -13.41 0.06
C GLY A 236 -4.33 -13.03 1.45
N ALA A 237 -5.13 -11.96 1.59
CA ALA A 237 -5.72 -11.55 2.88
C ALA A 237 -6.61 -12.65 3.49
N GLN A 238 -7.33 -13.40 2.66
CA GLN A 238 -8.21 -14.49 3.09
C GLN A 238 -7.42 -15.75 3.50
N LYS A 239 -6.29 -16.03 2.83
CA LYS A 239 -5.43 -17.19 3.09
C LYS A 239 -4.48 -16.97 4.27
N ALA A 240 -4.00 -15.73 4.46
CA ALA A 240 -3.20 -15.32 5.60
C ALA A 240 -4.09 -15.16 6.85
N LYS A 241 -3.93 -16.08 7.80
CA LYS A 241 -4.83 -16.21 8.97
C LYS A 241 -4.13 -16.08 10.31
N LEU A 242 -2.80 -16.08 10.35
CA LEU A 242 -2.04 -16.16 11.60
C LEU A 242 -1.61 -14.79 12.15
N GLY A 243 -1.30 -13.83 11.27
CA GLY A 243 -0.87 -12.49 11.66
C GLY A 243 -2.02 -11.53 11.95
N GLN A 244 -1.79 -10.61 12.88
CA GLN A 244 -2.70 -9.52 13.21
C GLN A 244 -2.65 -8.38 12.18
N VAL A 245 -1.51 -8.23 11.51
CA VAL A 245 -1.29 -7.26 10.43
C VAL A 245 -0.98 -8.02 9.13
N LEU A 246 -1.53 -7.54 8.02
CA LEU A 246 -1.14 -7.98 6.69
C LEU A 246 -0.05 -7.04 6.16
N VAL A 247 1.08 -7.59 5.76
CA VAL A 247 2.17 -6.85 5.11
C VAL A 247 2.32 -7.34 3.68
N TYR A 248 2.01 -6.49 2.72
CA TYR A 248 2.17 -6.81 1.30
C TYR A 248 3.55 -6.42 0.82
N LEU A 249 4.19 -7.31 0.06
CA LEU A 249 5.41 -7.06 -0.69
C LEU A 249 5.23 -7.58 -2.12
N ASP A 250 5.84 -6.89 -3.08
CA ASP A 250 6.00 -7.43 -4.42
C ASP A 250 7.08 -8.54 -4.41
N ALA A 251 7.02 -9.44 -5.39
CA ALA A 251 7.85 -10.64 -5.45
C ALA A 251 9.32 -10.42 -5.86
N HIS A 252 9.74 -9.16 -5.94
CA HIS A 252 11.09 -8.75 -6.33
C HIS A 252 11.54 -7.56 -5.47
N CYS A 253 11.41 -7.76 -4.16
CA CYS A 253 11.81 -6.82 -3.12
C CYS A 253 12.93 -7.35 -2.24
N GLU A 254 13.64 -6.45 -1.57
CA GLU A 254 14.58 -6.77 -0.49
C GLU A 254 14.33 -5.82 0.68
N VAL A 255 13.93 -6.35 1.82
CA VAL A 255 13.64 -5.52 3.01
C VAL A 255 14.93 -5.03 3.66
N GLY A 256 14.90 -3.79 4.17
CA GLY A 256 16.03 -3.16 4.86
C GLY A 256 16.21 -3.62 6.31
N ILE A 257 17.30 -3.14 6.93
CA ILE A 257 17.60 -3.38 8.34
C ILE A 257 16.54 -2.69 9.22
N ASN A 258 16.06 -3.41 10.24
CA ASN A 258 15.03 -2.93 11.18
C ASN A 258 13.81 -2.31 10.48
N TRP A 259 13.36 -2.91 9.37
CA TRP A 259 12.19 -2.40 8.65
C TRP A 259 10.88 -2.60 9.43
N TYR A 260 10.78 -3.69 10.20
CA TYR A 260 9.53 -4.15 10.80
C TYR A 260 8.99 -3.23 11.90
N ALA A 261 9.79 -2.95 12.93
CA ALA A 261 9.33 -2.17 14.10
C ALA A 261 8.78 -0.78 13.72
N PRO A 262 9.49 0.05 12.93
CA PRO A 262 8.95 1.33 12.48
C PRO A 262 7.68 1.19 11.65
N LEU A 263 7.58 0.15 10.81
CA LEU A 263 6.40 -0.06 9.96
C LEU A 263 5.15 -0.40 10.76
N ILE A 264 5.29 -1.21 11.81
CA ILE A 264 4.17 -1.81 12.55
C ILE A 264 3.78 -1.00 13.80
N ALA A 265 4.69 -0.22 14.37
CA ALA A 265 4.42 0.60 15.56
C ALA A 265 3.22 1.56 15.39
N PRO A 266 3.04 2.29 14.26
CA PRO A 266 1.87 3.16 14.09
C PRO A 266 0.55 2.39 14.06
N ILE A 267 0.54 1.20 13.44
CA ILE A 267 -0.64 0.32 13.37
C ILE A 267 -0.97 -0.25 14.76
N SER A 268 0.07 -0.60 15.52
CA SER A 268 -0.09 -1.12 16.90
C SER A 268 -0.76 -0.08 17.80
N LYS A 269 -0.47 1.21 17.61
CA LYS A 269 -1.12 2.30 18.34
C LYS A 269 -2.55 2.60 17.87
N ASP A 270 -2.78 2.58 16.57
CA ASP A 270 -4.05 2.93 15.95
C ASP A 270 -4.32 1.98 14.79
N ARG A 271 -5.22 1.01 15.01
CA ARG A 271 -5.55 -0.04 14.05
C ARG A 271 -6.08 0.47 12.71
N THR A 272 -6.56 1.72 12.67
CA THR A 272 -7.05 2.36 11.43
C THR A 272 -5.93 3.05 10.63
N THR A 273 -4.69 2.86 11.04
CA THR A 273 -3.49 3.31 10.32
C THR A 273 -3.00 2.24 9.36
N CYS A 274 -2.83 2.63 8.11
CA CYS A 274 -2.07 1.89 7.11
C CYS A 274 -0.69 2.55 6.96
N THR A 275 0.36 1.74 6.94
CA THR A 275 1.74 2.22 6.81
C THR A 275 2.39 1.73 5.53
N VAL A 276 3.30 2.52 5.00
CA VAL A 276 4.03 2.24 3.76
C VAL A 276 5.52 2.47 4.04
N PRO A 277 6.40 1.50 3.75
CA PRO A 277 7.83 1.74 3.81
C PRO A 277 8.25 2.74 2.74
N LEU A 278 9.36 3.45 2.94
CA LEU A 278 9.98 4.13 1.80
C LEU A 278 10.51 3.06 0.83
N ILE A 279 10.07 3.17 -0.42
CA ILE A 279 10.41 2.23 -1.48
C ILE A 279 11.69 2.73 -2.15
N ASP A 280 12.74 1.94 -2.07
CA ASP A 280 14.02 2.19 -2.72
C ASP A 280 14.10 1.47 -4.07
N VAL A 281 14.95 1.96 -4.97
CA VAL A 281 15.17 1.37 -6.29
C VAL A 281 16.28 0.32 -6.17
N ILE A 282 15.94 -0.94 -6.40
CA ILE A 282 16.93 -1.95 -6.78
C ILE A 282 17.09 -1.85 -8.30
N GLU A 283 18.29 -1.49 -8.76
CA GLU A 283 18.57 -1.36 -10.20
C GLU A 283 18.50 -2.74 -10.85
N GLY A 284 17.54 -2.97 -11.76
CA GLY A 284 17.30 -4.29 -12.36
C GLY A 284 18.43 -4.85 -13.24
N HIS A 285 19.49 -4.06 -13.51
CA HIS A 285 20.65 -4.51 -14.26
C HIS A 285 21.83 -4.95 -13.38
N THR A 286 22.17 -4.17 -12.35
CA THR A 286 23.36 -4.38 -11.49
C THR A 286 23.04 -4.71 -10.04
N PHE A 287 21.76 -4.63 -9.64
CA PHE A 287 21.25 -4.94 -8.30
C PHE A 287 21.80 -4.05 -7.17
N LYS A 288 22.37 -2.89 -7.48
CA LYS A 288 22.62 -1.85 -6.46
C LYS A 288 21.29 -1.28 -5.96
N ILE A 289 21.27 -0.82 -4.71
CA ILE A 289 20.08 -0.23 -4.09
C ILE A 289 20.32 1.26 -3.85
N VAL A 290 19.43 2.10 -4.38
CA VAL A 290 19.50 3.56 -4.28
C VAL A 290 18.14 4.14 -3.89
N PRO A 291 18.09 5.29 -3.20
CA PRO A 291 16.82 5.94 -2.88
C PRO A 291 16.11 6.43 -4.14
N GLN A 292 14.77 6.45 -4.12
CA GLN A 292 13.99 7.08 -5.19
C GLN A 292 14.19 8.60 -5.20
N GLY A 293 14.61 9.17 -6.33
CA GLY A 293 14.67 10.63 -6.52
C GLY A 293 13.29 11.29 -6.57
N GLY A 294 13.17 12.59 -6.29
CA GLY A 294 11.89 13.34 -6.33
C GLY A 294 11.26 13.64 -4.96
N GLY A 295 12.02 13.42 -3.89
CA GLY A 295 11.67 13.93 -2.56
C GLY A 295 12.15 15.36 -2.33
N ASP A 296 11.99 15.82 -1.09
CA ASP A 296 12.55 17.06 -0.57
C ASP A 296 14.08 16.96 -0.36
N GLU A 297 14.67 17.88 0.40
CA GLU A 297 16.11 17.89 0.72
C GLU A 297 16.59 16.61 1.44
N ASP A 298 15.68 15.87 2.07
CA ASP A 298 15.95 14.63 2.79
C ASP A 298 15.54 13.38 2.00
N GLY A 299 15.10 13.56 0.76
CA GLY A 299 14.61 12.51 -0.11
C GLY A 299 13.19 12.03 0.24
N PHE A 300 12.46 12.74 1.10
CA PHE A 300 11.09 12.39 1.46
C PHE A 300 10.11 12.91 0.42
N ALA A 301 9.33 11.99 -0.15
CA ALA A 301 8.25 12.27 -1.07
C ALA A 301 6.92 11.76 -0.51
N ARG A 302 5.82 12.34 -1.00
CA ARG A 302 4.45 11.89 -0.78
C ARG A 302 3.90 11.35 -2.09
N GLY A 303 3.01 10.38 -2.00
CA GLY A 303 2.27 9.83 -3.13
C GLY A 303 1.20 10.78 -3.63
N ALA A 304 1.12 10.95 -4.95
CA ALA A 304 0.19 11.84 -5.62
C ALA A 304 -0.31 11.22 -6.93
N TRP A 305 -1.12 11.97 -7.66
CA TRP A 305 -1.57 11.63 -9.01
C TRP A 305 -1.75 12.88 -9.87
N ASP A 306 -1.74 12.70 -11.18
CA ASP A 306 -2.33 13.69 -12.10
C ASP A 306 -3.82 13.39 -12.33
N TRP A 307 -4.54 14.33 -12.94
CA TRP A 307 -5.98 14.20 -13.19
C TRP A 307 -6.35 13.11 -14.20
N SER A 308 -5.37 12.45 -14.81
CA SER A 308 -5.56 11.23 -15.59
C SER A 308 -5.42 9.95 -14.75
N MET A 309 -5.30 10.07 -13.42
CA MET A 309 -5.10 9.00 -12.43
C MET A 309 -3.79 8.22 -12.63
N LEU A 310 -2.73 8.88 -13.11
CA LEU A 310 -1.39 8.29 -13.13
C LEU A 310 -0.65 8.60 -11.83
N TRP A 311 0.03 7.60 -11.27
CA TRP A 311 0.88 7.76 -10.09
C TRP A 311 1.95 8.81 -10.29
N LYS A 312 2.08 9.69 -9.30
CA LYS A 312 3.11 10.73 -9.20
C LYS A 312 3.69 10.74 -7.79
N ARG A 313 4.83 11.42 -7.66
CA ARG A 313 5.45 11.71 -6.37
C ARG A 313 5.73 13.20 -6.30
N VAL A 314 5.43 13.79 -5.16
CA VAL A 314 5.72 15.20 -4.87
C VAL A 314 6.56 15.29 -3.59
N PRO A 315 7.42 16.31 -3.44
CA PRO A 315 8.22 16.49 -2.23
C PRO A 315 7.36 16.59 -0.96
N LEU A 316 7.90 16.18 0.18
CA LEU A 316 7.28 16.40 1.48
C LEU A 316 7.10 17.90 1.75
N THR A 317 5.88 18.31 2.08
CA THR A 317 5.54 19.72 2.25
C THR A 317 6.02 20.30 3.58
N LYS A 318 6.20 21.62 3.64
CA LYS A 318 6.47 22.34 4.89
C LYS A 318 5.40 22.12 5.96
N ARG A 319 4.11 22.06 5.57
CA ARG A 319 2.99 21.80 6.48
C ARG A 319 3.11 20.44 7.17
N GLU A 320 3.50 19.39 6.45
CA GLU A 320 3.76 18.07 7.06
C GLU A 320 5.01 18.05 7.91
N LYS A 321 6.06 18.81 7.57
CA LYS A 321 7.26 18.92 8.43
C LYS A 321 6.95 19.60 9.75
N GLN A 322 6.15 20.67 9.74
CA GLN A 322 5.79 21.45 10.91
C GLN A 322 4.85 20.71 11.87
N SER A 323 4.08 19.72 11.39
CA SER A 323 3.21 18.91 12.24
C SER A 323 3.96 17.78 12.98
N ARG A 324 5.25 17.58 12.67
CA ARG A 324 6.11 16.52 13.21
C ARG A 324 7.14 17.11 14.16
N LYS A 325 7.47 16.37 15.22
CA LYS A 325 8.47 16.76 16.23
C LYS A 325 9.88 16.37 15.81
N THR A 326 10.01 15.27 15.09
CA THR A 326 11.29 14.71 14.64
C THR A 326 11.31 14.59 13.12
N LYS A 327 12.52 14.44 12.58
CA LYS A 327 12.72 14.33 11.13
C LYS A 327 12.33 12.97 10.59
N THR A 328 12.40 11.92 11.41
CA THR A 328 12.24 10.54 10.96
C THR A 328 10.96 9.84 11.43
N GLU A 329 10.10 10.50 12.20
CA GLU A 329 8.76 9.96 12.51
C GLU A 329 7.89 9.82 11.23
N PRO A 330 6.87 8.94 11.19
CA PRO A 330 6.01 8.80 10.03
C PRO A 330 5.33 10.11 9.57
N TYR A 331 4.99 10.22 8.29
CA TYR A 331 4.29 11.40 7.73
C TYR A 331 3.13 11.00 6.81
N ARG A 332 2.14 11.89 6.66
CA ARG A 332 0.91 11.58 5.91
C ARG A 332 1.16 11.63 4.40
N SER A 333 0.69 10.62 3.68
CA SER A 333 0.71 10.58 2.22
C SER A 333 -0.72 10.51 1.66
N PRO A 334 -1.09 11.33 0.66
CA PRO A 334 -2.40 11.27 0.02
C PRO A 334 -2.72 9.91 -0.59
N ALA A 335 -1.72 9.27 -1.20
CA ALA A 335 -1.83 7.93 -1.76
C ALA A 335 -0.58 7.09 -1.55
N MET A 336 -0.71 5.78 -1.74
CA MET A 336 0.39 4.81 -1.78
C MET A 336 0.68 4.39 -3.22
N ALA A 337 1.92 3.94 -3.47
CA ALA A 337 2.28 3.34 -4.77
C ALA A 337 1.52 2.03 -5.01
N GLY A 338 1.15 1.32 -3.94
CA GLY A 338 0.29 0.12 -3.97
C GLY A 338 1.02 -1.20 -3.82
N GLY A 339 2.29 -1.28 -4.20
CA GLY A 339 3.11 -2.50 -4.13
C GLY A 339 3.32 -3.02 -2.71
N LEU A 340 3.66 -2.10 -1.80
CA LEU A 340 4.19 -2.40 -0.48
C LEU A 340 3.46 -1.59 0.58
N PHE A 341 2.79 -2.25 1.51
CA PHE A 341 2.11 -1.59 2.63
C PHE A 341 1.80 -2.59 3.74
N ALA A 342 1.53 -2.07 4.94
CA ALA A 342 1.04 -2.83 6.08
C ALA A 342 -0.29 -2.24 6.56
N ILE A 343 -1.23 -3.12 6.92
CA ILE A 343 -2.55 -2.74 7.43
C ILE A 343 -3.05 -3.80 8.41
N GLU A 344 -3.68 -3.37 9.51
CA GLU A 344 -4.32 -4.31 10.44
C GLU A 344 -5.34 -5.17 9.69
N ARG A 345 -5.30 -6.48 9.92
CA ARG A 345 -6.01 -7.45 9.10
C ARG A 345 -7.52 -7.19 9.15
N ASP A 346 -8.10 -7.06 10.34
CA ASP A 346 -9.53 -6.82 10.48
C ASP A 346 -9.93 -5.49 9.85
N PHE A 347 -9.11 -4.44 10.00
CA PHE A 347 -9.38 -3.14 9.37
C PHE A 347 -9.42 -3.25 7.85
N PHE A 348 -8.53 -4.03 7.23
CA PHE A 348 -8.58 -4.22 5.78
C PHE A 348 -9.87 -4.95 5.34
N PHE A 349 -10.34 -5.93 6.12
CA PHE A 349 -11.63 -6.59 5.88
C PHE A 349 -12.83 -5.66 6.12
N GLU A 350 -12.77 -4.80 7.14
CA GLU A 350 -13.79 -3.80 7.42
C GLU A 350 -13.90 -2.76 6.30
N LEU A 351 -12.78 -2.41 5.65
CA LEU A 351 -12.76 -1.59 4.44
C LEU A 351 -13.31 -2.30 3.18
N GLY A 352 -13.69 -3.57 3.31
CA GLY A 352 -14.14 -4.40 2.20
C GLY A 352 -13.01 -4.85 1.26
N LEU A 353 -11.77 -4.93 1.76
CA LEU A 353 -10.57 -5.22 0.96
C LEU A 353 -10.45 -4.28 -0.26
N TYR A 354 -9.92 -4.77 -1.38
CA TYR A 354 -10.04 -4.09 -2.67
C TYR A 354 -11.42 -4.29 -3.28
N ASP A 355 -11.86 -3.31 -4.07
CA ASP A 355 -13.05 -3.45 -4.94
C ASP A 355 -12.96 -4.74 -5.80
N PRO A 356 -13.91 -5.69 -5.66
CA PRO A 356 -13.89 -6.96 -6.39
C PRO A 356 -14.07 -6.78 -7.91
N GLY A 357 -14.56 -5.61 -8.36
CA GLY A 357 -14.69 -5.28 -9.78
C GLY A 357 -13.41 -4.77 -10.43
N LEU A 358 -12.33 -4.51 -9.67
CA LEU A 358 -11.04 -4.12 -10.22
C LEU A 358 -10.30 -5.33 -10.82
N GLN A 359 -9.81 -5.16 -12.04
CA GLN A 359 -9.25 -6.24 -12.85
C GLN A 359 -7.74 -6.06 -13.07
N ILE A 360 -6.97 -7.14 -12.91
CA ILE A 360 -5.54 -7.24 -13.24
C ILE A 360 -4.63 -6.26 -12.51
N TRP A 361 -4.60 -4.99 -12.92
CA TRP A 361 -3.67 -3.98 -12.44
C TRP A 361 -4.19 -2.57 -12.67
N GLY A 362 -3.91 -1.69 -11.71
CA GLY A 362 -4.11 -0.25 -11.81
C GLY A 362 -5.39 0.22 -11.14
N GLY A 363 -5.28 1.33 -10.41
CA GLY A 363 -6.38 2.00 -9.73
C GLY A 363 -6.58 1.52 -8.29
N GLU A 364 -6.15 0.29 -7.96
CA GLU A 364 -6.34 -0.30 -6.64
C GLU A 364 -5.59 0.47 -5.53
N ASN A 365 -4.40 0.97 -5.86
CA ASN A 365 -3.58 1.73 -4.93
C ASN A 365 -4.26 3.05 -4.52
N PHE A 366 -4.98 3.68 -5.45
CA PHE A 366 -5.76 4.89 -5.20
C PHE A 366 -7.05 4.57 -4.45
N GLU A 367 -7.75 3.53 -4.88
CA GLU A 367 -9.00 3.06 -4.27
C GLU A 367 -8.86 2.86 -2.76
N ILE A 368 -7.85 2.10 -2.33
CA ILE A 368 -7.60 1.86 -0.92
C ILE A 368 -7.13 3.13 -0.18
N SER A 369 -6.35 3.99 -0.85
CA SER A 369 -5.91 5.26 -0.26
C SER A 369 -7.10 6.18 0.06
N TYR A 370 -8.06 6.27 -0.86
CA TYR A 370 -9.27 7.07 -0.69
C TYR A 370 -10.20 6.48 0.37
N LYS A 371 -10.41 5.17 0.37
CA LYS A 371 -11.13 4.45 1.45
C LYS A 371 -10.57 4.80 2.81
N ILE A 372 -9.26 4.62 3.00
CA ILE A 372 -8.59 4.85 4.28
C ILE A 372 -8.82 6.30 4.73
N TRP A 373 -8.49 7.29 3.89
CA TRP A 373 -8.57 8.70 4.30
C TRP A 373 -10.01 9.19 4.50
N GLN A 374 -10.89 8.93 3.53
CA GLN A 374 -12.25 9.45 3.57
C GLN A 374 -13.08 8.78 4.66
N CYS A 375 -12.82 7.49 4.97
CA CYS A 375 -13.58 6.76 5.97
C CYS A 375 -12.96 6.85 7.39
N GLY A 376 -11.89 7.62 7.59
CA GLY A 376 -11.42 8.02 8.93
C GLY A 376 -10.12 7.37 9.41
N GLY A 377 -9.48 6.55 8.59
CA GLY A 377 -8.13 6.03 8.84
C GLY A 377 -7.02 6.99 8.43
N LYS A 378 -5.78 6.50 8.45
CA LYS A 378 -4.58 7.26 8.09
C LYS A 378 -3.68 6.44 7.17
N LEU A 379 -3.04 7.11 6.21
CA LEU A 379 -2.01 6.51 5.37
C LEU A 379 -0.67 7.19 5.61
N LEU A 380 0.28 6.47 6.19
CA LEU A 380 1.56 7.01 6.64
C LEU A 380 2.73 6.40 5.87
N PHE A 381 3.61 7.24 5.36
CA PHE A 381 4.95 6.82 4.90
C PHE A 381 5.88 6.82 6.10
N VAL A 382 6.71 5.78 6.22
CA VAL A 382 7.53 5.53 7.41
C VAL A 382 9.02 5.60 7.04
N PRO A 383 9.72 6.73 7.28
CA PRO A 383 11.12 6.93 6.91
C PRO A 383 12.09 5.81 7.32
N CYS A 384 11.92 5.30 8.54
CA CYS A 384 12.83 4.32 9.12
C CYS A 384 12.54 2.88 8.69
N SER A 385 11.43 2.64 7.99
CA SER A 385 11.16 1.36 7.33
C SER A 385 11.41 1.52 5.84
N ARG A 386 12.43 0.83 5.32
CA ARG A 386 12.79 0.91 3.90
C ARG A 386 12.78 -0.47 3.26
N VAL A 387 12.32 -0.53 2.01
CA VAL A 387 12.29 -1.76 1.22
C VAL A 387 12.73 -1.45 -0.20
N GLY A 388 13.76 -2.14 -0.70
CA GLY A 388 14.15 -2.08 -2.09
C GLY A 388 13.14 -2.82 -2.97
N HIS A 389 12.84 -2.27 -4.15
CA HIS A 389 12.00 -2.87 -5.17
C HIS A 389 12.72 -2.85 -6.52
N ILE A 390 12.77 -3.98 -7.23
CA ILE A 390 13.41 -4.08 -8.54
C ILE A 390 12.58 -3.35 -9.60
N TYR A 391 13.18 -2.36 -10.25
CA TYR A 391 12.56 -1.71 -11.40
C TYR A 391 12.85 -2.47 -12.68
N ARG A 392 11.78 -2.74 -13.43
CA ARG A 392 11.87 -3.45 -14.70
C ARG A 392 12.60 -2.61 -15.76
N LEU A 393 13.47 -3.28 -16.52
CA LEU A 393 14.23 -2.72 -17.62
C LEU A 393 13.39 -2.69 -18.91
N GLN A 394 13.76 -1.79 -19.82
CA GLN A 394 13.22 -1.76 -21.16
C GLN A 394 13.52 -3.07 -21.89
N GLY A 395 12.57 -3.54 -22.71
CA GLY A 395 12.69 -4.78 -23.50
C GLY A 395 11.95 -5.98 -22.90
N TRP A 396 11.39 -5.86 -21.69
CA TRP A 396 10.46 -6.85 -21.15
C TRP A 396 9.20 -6.97 -22.01
N GLN A 397 8.80 -8.20 -22.35
CA GLN A 397 7.59 -8.43 -23.16
C GLN A 397 6.27 -8.29 -22.39
N GLY A 398 6.32 -8.10 -21.07
CA GLY A 398 5.12 -7.99 -20.25
C GLY A 398 4.47 -9.34 -19.94
N ASN A 399 3.49 -9.31 -19.04
CA ASN A 399 2.54 -10.41 -18.86
C ASN A 399 1.21 -9.98 -19.47
N PRO A 400 0.86 -10.39 -20.70
CA PRO A 400 -0.36 -9.93 -21.36
C PRO A 400 -1.58 -10.28 -20.51
N PRO A 401 -2.61 -9.42 -20.42
CA PRO A 401 -3.83 -9.75 -19.68
C PRO A 401 -4.50 -11.00 -20.26
N PRO A 402 -5.25 -11.78 -19.47
CA PRO A 402 -6.00 -12.90 -20.01
C PRO A 402 -6.99 -12.44 -21.08
N VAL A 403 -7.18 -13.25 -22.14
CA VAL A 403 -8.02 -12.90 -23.31
C VAL A 403 -9.44 -12.50 -22.91
N TYR A 404 -9.98 -13.07 -21.83
CA TYR A 404 -11.34 -12.80 -21.36
C TYR A 404 -11.51 -11.43 -20.64
N VAL A 405 -10.43 -10.70 -20.35
CA VAL A 405 -10.48 -9.45 -19.57
C VAL A 405 -10.87 -8.23 -20.43
N GLY A 406 -10.98 -8.39 -21.75
CA GLY A 406 -11.33 -7.31 -22.67
C GLY A 406 -10.21 -6.26 -22.81
N SER A 407 -10.47 -5.20 -23.58
CA SER A 407 -9.52 -4.10 -23.78
C SER A 407 -9.49 -3.17 -22.56
N SER A 408 -8.29 -2.67 -22.24
CA SER A 408 -8.06 -1.60 -21.26
C SER A 408 -8.68 -1.81 -19.85
N PRO A 409 -8.46 -2.96 -19.18
CA PRO A 409 -8.97 -3.18 -17.82
C PRO A 409 -8.58 -2.07 -16.83
N THR A 410 -7.38 -1.52 -16.97
CA THR A 410 -6.91 -0.42 -16.13
C THR A 410 -7.74 0.86 -16.30
N LEU A 411 -8.18 1.21 -17.51
CA LEU A 411 -9.06 2.38 -17.71
C LEU A 411 -10.42 2.16 -17.03
N LYS A 412 -10.97 0.95 -17.17
CA LYS A 412 -12.20 0.56 -16.49
C LYS A 412 -12.07 0.69 -14.98
N ASN A 413 -10.96 0.20 -14.42
CA ASN A 413 -10.65 0.34 -13.00
C ASN A 413 -10.62 1.81 -12.57
N TYR A 414 -9.94 2.69 -13.32
CA TYR A 414 -9.89 4.11 -13.00
C TYR A 414 -11.28 4.73 -12.94
N VAL A 415 -12.15 4.44 -13.91
CA VAL A 415 -13.52 4.95 -13.92
C VAL A 415 -14.30 4.48 -12.69
N ARG A 416 -14.17 3.20 -12.29
CA ARG A 416 -14.81 2.68 -11.06
C ARG A 416 -14.38 3.47 -9.83
N VAL A 417 -13.08 3.71 -9.67
CA VAL A 417 -12.54 4.46 -8.53
C VAL A 417 -13.04 5.90 -8.53
N VAL A 418 -12.99 6.57 -9.69
CA VAL A 418 -13.44 7.96 -9.85
C VAL A 418 -14.94 8.10 -9.54
N GLU A 419 -15.78 7.23 -10.09
CA GLU A 419 -17.24 7.30 -9.92
C GLU A 419 -17.71 7.03 -8.48
N VAL A 420 -16.92 6.31 -7.69
CA VAL A 420 -17.23 6.06 -6.28
C VAL A 420 -16.66 7.14 -5.37
N TRP A 421 -15.42 7.60 -5.63
CA TRP A 421 -14.63 8.32 -4.62
C TRP A 421 -14.37 9.79 -4.93
N TRP A 422 -14.52 10.27 -6.17
CA TRP A 422 -14.06 11.62 -6.56
C TRP A 422 -15.14 12.70 -6.55
N ASP A 423 -16.41 12.35 -6.31
CA ASP A 423 -17.52 13.31 -6.30
C ASP A 423 -17.50 14.22 -7.56
N GLU A 424 -17.55 15.54 -7.40
CA GLU A 424 -17.47 16.53 -8.47
C GLU A 424 -16.11 16.56 -9.20
N TYR A 425 -15.04 16.04 -8.60
CA TYR A 425 -13.70 16.04 -9.23
C TYR A 425 -13.58 15.04 -10.39
N LYS A 426 -14.57 14.16 -10.57
CA LYS A 426 -14.62 13.27 -11.75
C LYS A 426 -14.65 14.03 -13.07
N ASP A 427 -15.15 15.26 -13.08
CA ASP A 427 -15.14 16.12 -14.26
C ASP A 427 -13.71 16.36 -14.79
N TYR A 428 -12.74 16.52 -13.89
CA TYR A 428 -11.32 16.70 -14.25
C TYR A 428 -10.70 15.43 -14.83
N PHE A 429 -11.12 14.26 -14.33
CA PHE A 429 -10.74 12.97 -14.90
C PHE A 429 -11.29 12.80 -16.32
N TYR A 430 -12.58 13.06 -16.52
CA TYR A 430 -13.20 12.96 -17.84
C TYR A 430 -12.76 14.05 -18.82
N ALA A 431 -12.23 15.17 -18.34
CA ALA A 431 -11.52 16.13 -19.20
C ALA A 431 -10.15 15.60 -19.63
N SER A 432 -9.42 14.95 -18.72
CA SER A 432 -8.10 14.37 -19.01
C SER A 432 -8.15 13.10 -19.86
N ARG A 433 -9.23 12.33 -19.73
CA ARG A 433 -9.47 11.06 -20.45
C ARG A 433 -10.89 11.00 -21.00
N PRO A 434 -11.25 11.84 -21.96
CA PRO A 434 -12.62 11.90 -22.47
C PRO A 434 -13.06 10.59 -23.14
N GLU A 435 -12.11 9.76 -23.60
CA GLU A 435 -12.35 8.42 -24.14
C GLU A 435 -13.01 7.45 -23.14
N THR A 436 -13.00 7.79 -21.84
CA THR A 436 -13.57 6.94 -20.79
C THR A 436 -15.02 7.26 -20.43
N LYS A 437 -15.61 8.36 -20.96
CA LYS A 437 -16.97 8.82 -20.59
C LYS A 437 -18.07 7.79 -20.86
N ALA A 438 -17.93 7.01 -21.93
CA ALA A 438 -18.90 6.00 -22.34
C ALA A 438 -18.46 4.57 -21.98
N LEU A 439 -17.39 4.41 -21.17
CA LEU A 439 -16.81 3.11 -20.89
C LEU A 439 -17.70 2.33 -19.90
N PRO A 440 -18.13 1.09 -20.20
CA PRO A 440 -18.90 0.28 -19.27
C PRO A 440 -18.02 -0.20 -18.11
N TYR A 441 -18.14 0.47 -16.96
CA TYR A 441 -17.35 0.21 -15.76
C TYR A 441 -17.95 -0.82 -14.79
N GLY A 442 -19.12 -1.37 -15.12
CA GLY A 442 -19.81 -2.39 -14.32
C GLY A 442 -20.52 -1.81 -13.09
N ASP A 443 -21.06 -2.70 -12.25
CA ASP A 443 -21.81 -2.29 -11.06
C ASP A 443 -20.89 -1.77 -9.96
N ILE A 444 -21.26 -0.63 -9.37
CA ILE A 444 -20.58 0.03 -8.24
C ILE A 444 -21.52 0.33 -7.07
N SER A 445 -22.72 -0.26 -7.07
CA SER A 445 -23.78 0.03 -6.10
C SER A 445 -23.36 -0.30 -4.67
N GLU A 446 -22.75 -1.47 -4.45
CA GLU A 446 -22.26 -1.86 -3.12
C GLU A 446 -21.11 -0.97 -2.63
N LEU A 447 -20.28 -0.46 -3.52
CA LEU A 447 -19.17 0.43 -3.17
C LEU A 447 -19.67 1.82 -2.77
N LYS A 448 -20.64 2.37 -3.50
CA LYS A 448 -21.32 3.62 -3.11
C LYS A 448 -22.06 3.46 -1.80
N LYS A 449 -22.77 2.33 -1.62
CA LYS A 449 -23.44 2.00 -0.36
C LYS A 449 -22.46 1.89 0.80
N PHE A 450 -21.30 1.24 0.62
CA PHE A 450 -20.24 1.18 1.63
C PHE A 450 -19.84 2.59 2.09
N ARG A 451 -19.59 3.48 1.13
CA ARG A 451 -19.17 4.87 1.40
C ARG A 451 -20.24 5.65 2.18
N GLU A 452 -21.51 5.49 1.82
CA GLU A 452 -22.64 6.10 2.51
C GLU A 452 -22.84 5.55 3.93
N ASP A 453 -22.83 4.22 4.08
CA ASP A 453 -23.10 3.54 5.35
C ASP A 453 -22.03 3.87 6.41
N HIS A 454 -20.77 4.06 6.00
CA HIS A 454 -19.66 4.45 6.87
C HIS A 454 -19.51 5.97 7.05
N ASN A 455 -20.42 6.76 6.47
CA ASN A 455 -20.39 8.23 6.52
C ASN A 455 -19.02 8.80 6.11
N CYS A 456 -18.41 8.22 5.06
CA CYS A 456 -17.10 8.66 4.62
C CYS A 456 -17.16 10.12 4.14
N LYS A 457 -16.10 10.87 4.40
CA LYS A 457 -15.96 12.29 4.05
C LYS A 457 -15.94 12.48 2.53
N SER A 458 -16.25 13.70 2.08
CA SER A 458 -16.21 14.05 0.66
C SER A 458 -14.79 14.08 0.10
N PHE A 459 -14.67 13.95 -1.23
CA PHE A 459 -13.40 14.10 -1.91
C PHE A 459 -12.85 15.52 -1.81
N LYS A 460 -13.74 16.54 -1.77
CA LYS A 460 -13.35 17.92 -1.52
C LYS A 460 -12.61 18.09 -0.20
N TRP A 461 -13.14 17.51 0.90
CA TRP A 461 -12.45 17.51 2.19
C TRP A 461 -11.06 16.87 2.07
N PHE A 462 -10.96 15.74 1.38
CA PHE A 462 -9.69 15.04 1.18
C PHE A 462 -8.68 15.88 0.41
N MET A 463 -9.11 16.55 -0.67
CA MET A 463 -8.28 17.44 -1.47
C MET A 463 -7.82 18.68 -0.69
N GLU A 464 -8.64 19.25 0.18
CA GLU A 464 -8.30 20.46 0.94
C GLU A 464 -7.49 20.19 2.22
N GLU A 465 -7.72 19.05 2.88
CA GLU A 465 -7.08 18.74 4.17
C GLU A 465 -5.85 17.85 4.04
N ILE A 466 -5.91 16.83 3.19
CA ILE A 466 -4.85 15.80 3.09
C ILE A 466 -3.98 16.01 1.84
N ALA A 467 -4.62 16.29 0.70
CA ALA A 467 -3.99 16.33 -0.62
C ALA A 467 -3.87 17.75 -1.21
N TYR A 468 -3.77 18.76 -0.33
CA TYR A 468 -3.80 20.19 -0.65
C TYR A 468 -2.71 20.66 -1.62
N ASP A 469 -1.62 19.93 -1.72
CA ASP A 469 -0.47 20.24 -2.55
C ASP A 469 -0.60 19.70 -3.98
N ILE A 470 -1.49 18.75 -4.26
CA ILE A 470 -1.58 18.11 -5.58
C ILE A 470 -1.83 19.11 -6.70
N THR A 471 -2.78 20.04 -6.53
CA THR A 471 -3.14 21.03 -7.56
C THR A 471 -2.03 22.02 -7.86
N SER A 472 -1.06 22.18 -6.95
CA SER A 472 0.11 23.04 -7.17
C SER A 472 1.12 22.43 -8.15
N TYR A 473 1.23 21.09 -8.17
CA TYR A 473 2.11 20.36 -9.09
C TYR A 473 1.39 19.86 -10.34
N TYR A 474 0.11 19.51 -10.21
CA TYR A 474 -0.74 19.00 -11.27
C TYR A 474 -2.03 19.84 -11.28
N PRO A 475 -2.04 20.99 -11.98
CA PRO A 475 -3.18 21.90 -12.02
C PRO A 475 -4.44 21.23 -12.56
N LEU A 476 -5.60 21.72 -12.11
CA LEU A 476 -6.90 21.25 -12.59
C LEU A 476 -7.00 21.49 -14.11
N PRO A 477 -7.32 20.47 -14.92
CA PRO A 477 -7.43 20.63 -16.36
C PRO A 477 -8.66 21.49 -16.72
N PRO A 478 -8.58 22.28 -17.81
CA PRO A 478 -9.75 22.97 -18.34
C PRO A 478 -10.77 21.97 -18.88
N LYS A 479 -12.02 22.42 -19.04
CA LYS A 479 -13.04 21.61 -19.73
C LYS A 479 -12.70 21.50 -21.21
N ASN A 480 -12.91 20.32 -21.79
CA ASN A 480 -12.72 20.10 -23.23
C ASN A 480 -13.81 20.83 -24.02
N VAL A 481 -13.42 21.40 -25.18
CA VAL A 481 -14.37 21.89 -26.19
C VAL A 481 -14.89 20.72 -27.01
N ASP A 482 -13.98 19.88 -27.52
CA ASP A 482 -14.26 18.66 -28.27
C ASP A 482 -13.16 17.61 -28.04
N TRP A 483 -13.35 16.37 -28.47
CA TRP A 483 -12.34 15.30 -28.43
C TRP A 483 -12.60 14.24 -29.51
N GLY A 484 -11.54 13.73 -30.15
CA GLY A 484 -11.65 12.72 -31.20
C GLY A 484 -10.45 12.72 -32.15
N GLU A 485 -10.58 12.02 -33.28
CA GLU A 485 -9.65 12.14 -34.40
C GLU A 485 -9.76 13.51 -35.07
N VAL A 486 -8.65 13.99 -35.68
CA VAL A 486 -8.55 15.27 -36.40
C VAL A 486 -8.24 15.02 -37.86
#